data_AF-A0A815X9Z1-F1
#
_entry.id   AF-A0A815X9Z1-F1
#
_cell.length_a   1.000
_cell.length_b   1.000
_cell.length_c   1.000
_cell.angle_alpha   90.00
_cell.angle_beta   90.00
_cell.angle_gamma   90.00
#
_symmetry.space_group_name_H-M   'P 1'
#
loop_
_entity.id
_entity.type
_entity.pdbx_description
1 polymer ?
#
loop_
_entity_poly.entity_id
_entity_poly.type
_entity_poly.pdbx_seq_one_letter_code
_entity_poly.pdbx_strand_id
1 'polypeptide(L)'
;MLKTPFIPYSEKLLEAAKHRKTTKQTSSVKKDSLHVGDHAPDFNLYNTAHEQISLNDLIHKSNVVILFFPLAFTDVCTNELCSIRDNINKYNQLNAHIIGISVDSMFALNKFKEEKQLQFDLLSDFNKDVARKFHVLYEEFPLFNMKGVTKRAA
;
A
#
# COMPACT_ATOMS: atom_id res chain seq x y z
N MET A 1 34.94 7.57 -32.59
CA MET A 1 33.62 6.95 -32.29
C MET A 1 33.73 6.33 -30.90
N LEU A 2 33.31 7.05 -29.86
CA LEU A 2 33.47 6.61 -28.46
C LEU A 2 32.40 5.56 -28.15
N LYS A 3 32.82 4.29 -28.00
CA LYS A 3 31.99 3.21 -27.48
C LYS A 3 32.05 3.25 -25.96
N THR A 4 31.11 3.95 -25.32
CA THR A 4 30.86 3.76 -23.89
C THR A 4 30.13 2.43 -23.69
N PRO A 5 30.58 1.57 -22.76
CA PRO A 5 29.89 0.32 -22.48
C PRO A 5 28.53 0.58 -21.84
N PHE A 6 27.50 -0.11 -22.34
CA PHE A 6 26.17 -0.17 -21.74
C PHE A 6 26.27 -1.00 -20.46
N ILE A 7 26.33 -0.34 -19.31
CA ILE A 7 26.25 -0.99 -18.00
C ILE A 7 24.77 -1.13 -17.67
N PRO A 8 24.22 -2.36 -17.56
CA PRO A 8 22.81 -2.55 -17.24
C PRO A 8 22.51 -2.04 -15.83
N TYR A 9 21.36 -1.37 -15.69
CA TYR A 9 20.90 -0.74 -14.44
C TYR A 9 20.81 -1.71 -13.25
N SER A 10 20.72 -3.02 -13.52
CA SER A 10 20.65 -4.10 -12.52
C SER A 10 21.87 -4.18 -11.61
N GLU A 11 23.07 -3.90 -12.10
CA GLU A 11 24.29 -4.01 -11.28
C GLU A 11 24.38 -2.91 -10.22
N LYS A 12 23.93 -1.69 -10.52
CA LYS A 12 23.86 -0.58 -9.55
C LYS A 12 22.85 -0.83 -8.42
N LEU A 13 21.76 -1.54 -8.71
CA LEU A 13 20.74 -1.87 -7.70
C LEU A 13 21.18 -3.02 -6.78
N LEU A 14 21.97 -3.97 -7.29
CA LEU A 14 22.51 -5.08 -6.49
C LEU A 14 23.51 -4.63 -5.42
N GLU A 15 24.25 -3.54 -5.66
CA GLU A 15 25.16 -2.95 -4.67
C GLU A 15 24.40 -2.36 -3.46
N ALA A 16 23.24 -1.73 -3.71
CA ALA A 16 22.41 -1.10 -2.68
C ALA A 16 21.68 -2.12 -1.78
N ALA A 17 21.43 -3.34 -2.28
CA ALA A 17 20.71 -4.39 -1.54
C ALA A 17 21.56 -5.13 -0.50
N LYS A 18 22.89 -5.01 -0.53
CA LYS A 18 23.83 -5.80 0.30
C LYS A 18 23.89 -5.41 1.79
N HIS A 19 23.15 -4.39 2.24
CA HIS A 19 23.24 -3.84 3.60
C HIS A 19 22.03 -4.10 4.52
N ARG A 20 21.07 -4.96 4.12
CA ARG A 20 19.92 -5.25 4.99
C ARG A 20 20.21 -6.41 5.96
N LYS A 21 20.47 -6.06 7.22
CA LYS A 21 20.61 -7.00 8.34
C LYS A 21 19.28 -7.71 8.61
N THR A 22 19.34 -9.02 8.78
CA THR A 22 18.22 -9.91 9.13
C THR A 22 17.94 -9.85 10.62
N THR A 23 16.74 -9.40 10.99
CA THR A 23 16.24 -9.46 12.37
C THR A 23 15.47 -10.76 12.60
N LYS A 24 15.80 -11.44 13.70
CA LYS A 24 15.20 -12.71 14.14
C LYS A 24 13.68 -12.58 14.34
N GLN A 25 12.97 -13.55 13.81
CA GLN A 25 11.53 -13.70 13.90
C GLN A 25 11.17 -14.40 15.22
N THR A 26 10.67 -13.64 16.19
CA THR A 26 9.98 -14.20 17.36
C THR A 26 8.52 -14.46 17.00
N SER A 27 8.09 -15.69 17.22
CA SER A 27 6.76 -16.20 16.94
C SER A 27 5.69 -15.49 17.78
N SER A 28 4.90 -14.61 17.15
CA SER A 28 3.65 -14.11 17.70
C SER A 28 2.49 -15.00 17.22
N VAL A 29 1.56 -15.23 18.14
CA VAL A 29 0.31 -15.99 17.98
C VAL A 29 -0.40 -15.61 16.67
N LYS A 30 -0.72 -16.61 15.83
CA LYS A 30 -1.58 -16.42 14.64
C LYS A 30 -2.97 -16.00 15.11
N LYS A 31 -3.25 -14.71 15.03
CA LYS A 31 -4.60 -14.17 15.00
C LYS A 31 -5.05 -14.24 13.54
N ASP A 32 -6.14 -14.91 13.22
CA ASP A 32 -6.52 -15.15 11.82
C ASP A 32 -7.35 -14.01 11.20
N SER A 33 -7.82 -13.06 12.03
CA SER A 33 -8.59 -11.88 11.60
C SER A 33 -8.52 -10.74 12.60
N LEU A 34 -8.56 -9.49 12.11
CA LEU A 34 -8.78 -8.31 12.93
C LEU A 34 -10.27 -8.13 13.21
N HIS A 35 -10.59 -7.69 14.42
CA HIS A 35 -11.93 -7.40 14.91
C HIS A 35 -12.00 -5.95 15.42
N VAL A 36 -13.22 -5.41 15.50
CA VAL A 36 -13.45 -4.09 16.10
C VAL A 36 -12.91 -4.08 17.54
N GLY A 37 -12.15 -3.04 17.86
CA GLY A 37 -11.48 -2.88 19.16
C GLY A 37 -10.03 -3.40 19.20
N ASP A 38 -9.59 -4.12 18.17
CA ASP A 38 -8.20 -4.52 18.05
C ASP A 38 -7.28 -3.34 17.73
N HIS A 39 -6.05 -3.39 18.26
CA HIS A 39 -5.00 -2.50 17.79
C HIS A 39 -4.65 -2.83 16.33
N ALA A 40 -4.73 -1.82 15.46
CA ALA A 40 -4.31 -1.95 14.08
C ALA A 40 -2.79 -2.26 14.00
N PRO A 41 -2.37 -3.28 13.22
CA PRO A 41 -0.95 -3.56 13.03
C PRO A 41 -0.21 -2.36 12.44
N ASP A 42 0.93 -2.00 13.05
CA ASP A 42 1.72 -0.88 12.56
C ASP A 42 2.44 -1.19 11.24
N PHE A 43 2.66 -0.14 10.45
CA PHE A 43 3.37 -0.20 9.18
C PHE A 43 4.09 1.09 8.84
N ASN A 44 5.06 0.95 7.94
CA ASN A 44 5.74 2.02 7.25
C ASN A 44 5.73 1.70 5.76
N LEU A 45 5.02 2.50 4.96
CA LEU A 45 4.92 2.30 3.51
C LEU A 45 5.27 3.59 2.77
N TYR A 46 5.73 3.47 1.53
CA TYR A 46 5.97 4.63 0.68
C TYR A 46 4.68 5.07 0.00
N ASN A 47 4.41 6.37 0.02
CA ASN A 47 3.36 7.00 -0.78
C ASN A 47 3.82 7.25 -2.23
N THR A 48 2.96 7.87 -3.03
CA THR A 48 3.24 8.21 -4.43
C THR A 48 4.31 9.28 -4.62
N ALA A 49 4.63 10.05 -3.58
CA ALA A 49 5.71 11.05 -3.55
C ALA A 49 7.04 10.49 -3.02
N HIS A 50 7.12 9.17 -2.80
CA HIS A 50 8.28 8.47 -2.22
C HIS A 50 8.58 8.85 -0.75
N GLU A 51 7.59 9.39 -0.06
CA GLU A 51 7.67 9.68 1.37
C GLU A 51 7.20 8.47 2.16
N GLN A 52 7.89 8.20 3.27
CA GLN A 52 7.51 7.11 4.16
C GLN A 52 6.37 7.56 5.09
N ILE A 53 5.25 6.85 5.04
CA ILE A 53 4.06 7.08 5.85
C ILE A 53 3.97 5.99 6.93
N SER A 54 3.87 6.43 8.18
CA SER A 54 3.74 5.61 9.39
C SER A 54 2.30 5.63 9.87
N LEU A 55 1.70 4.46 10.11
CA LEU A 55 0.34 4.41 10.69
C LEU A 55 0.32 5.07 12.06
N ASN A 56 1.33 4.77 12.89
CA ASN A 56 1.43 5.32 14.24
C ASN A 56 1.44 6.87 14.23
N ASP A 57 2.15 7.48 13.28
CA ASP A 57 2.21 8.95 13.18
C ASP A 57 0.87 9.57 12.74
N LEU A 58 0.11 8.85 11.90
CA LEU A 58 -1.20 9.31 11.44
C LEU A 58 -2.25 9.24 12.56
N ILE A 59 -2.32 8.11 13.29
CA ILE A 59 -3.34 7.91 14.34
C ILE A 59 -3.15 8.85 15.54
N HIS A 60 -1.94 9.38 15.75
CA HIS A 60 -1.70 10.41 16.77
C HIS A 60 -2.24 11.80 16.37
N LYS A 61 -2.57 12.02 15.10
CA LYS A 61 -3.03 13.33 14.57
C LYS A 61 -4.52 13.36 14.24
N SER A 62 -5.06 12.24 13.75
CA SER A 62 -6.42 12.17 13.21
C SER A 62 -6.97 10.75 13.26
N ASN A 63 -8.27 10.60 13.04
CA ASN A 63 -8.83 9.30 12.68
C ASN A 63 -8.22 8.85 11.35
N VAL A 64 -8.06 7.54 11.14
CA VAL A 64 -7.48 6.99 9.90
C VAL A 64 -8.43 5.98 9.29
N VAL A 65 -8.73 6.16 8.00
CA VAL A 65 -9.48 5.19 7.19
C VAL A 65 -8.50 4.51 6.24
N ILE A 66 -8.38 3.18 6.33
CA ILE A 66 -7.45 2.40 5.53
C ILE A 66 -8.25 1.60 4.49
N LEU A 67 -8.13 1.99 3.23
CA LEU A 67 -8.80 1.33 2.11
C LEU A 67 -7.85 0.36 1.42
N PHE A 68 -7.93 -0.92 1.74
CA PHE A 68 -7.23 -1.97 0.99
C PHE A 68 -7.99 -2.23 -0.32
N PHE A 69 -7.32 -2.14 -1.45
CA PHE A 69 -7.91 -2.42 -2.76
C PHE A 69 -7.04 -3.38 -3.60
N PRO A 70 -7.65 -4.27 -4.40
CA PRO A 70 -6.90 -5.28 -5.15
C PRO A 70 -5.85 -4.75 -6.12
N LEU A 71 -6.26 -3.93 -7.11
CA LEU A 71 -5.41 -3.50 -8.21
C LEU A 71 -5.88 -2.14 -8.75
N ALA A 72 -4.94 -1.22 -8.94
CA ALA A 72 -5.17 0.04 -9.64
C ALA A 72 -5.63 -0.20 -11.09
N PHE A 73 -6.31 0.79 -11.68
CA PHE A 73 -6.82 0.75 -13.05
C PHE A 73 -7.85 -0.35 -13.37
N THR A 74 -8.40 -1.02 -12.35
CA THR A 74 -9.55 -1.92 -12.51
C THR A 74 -10.86 -1.18 -12.22
N ASP A 75 -11.94 -1.52 -12.92
CA ASP A 75 -13.20 -0.75 -12.87
C ASP A 75 -13.78 -0.62 -11.47
N VAL A 76 -13.89 -1.74 -10.74
CA VAL A 76 -14.50 -1.75 -9.40
C VAL A 76 -13.69 -0.90 -8.43
N CYS A 77 -12.35 -1.07 -8.41
CA CYS A 77 -11.48 -0.29 -7.53
C CYS A 77 -11.46 1.19 -7.92
N THR A 78 -11.51 1.49 -9.22
CA THR A 78 -11.59 2.88 -9.72
C THR A 78 -12.87 3.55 -9.25
N ASN A 79 -14.01 2.89 -9.40
CA ASN A 79 -15.30 3.45 -8.98
C ASN A 79 -15.36 3.67 -7.46
N GLU A 80 -14.85 2.73 -6.68
CA GLU A 80 -14.77 2.83 -5.22
C GLU A 80 -13.92 4.02 -4.77
N LEU A 81 -12.67 4.12 -5.24
CA LEU A 81 -11.76 5.20 -4.84
C LEU A 81 -12.21 6.58 -5.36
N CYS A 82 -12.81 6.65 -6.56
CA CYS A 82 -13.44 7.88 -7.05
C CYS A 82 -14.65 8.29 -6.20
N SER A 83 -15.47 7.32 -5.74
CA SER A 83 -16.60 7.63 -4.86
C SER A 83 -16.13 8.23 -3.53
N ILE A 84 -15.02 7.73 -2.98
CA ILE A 84 -14.39 8.30 -1.79
C ILE A 84 -13.89 9.73 -2.05
N ARG A 85 -13.17 9.95 -3.17
CA ARG A 85 -12.74 11.30 -3.61
C ARG A 85 -13.93 12.27 -3.68
N ASP A 86 -15.01 11.86 -4.33
CA ASP A 86 -16.20 12.70 -4.52
C ASP A 86 -16.92 13.02 -3.20
N ASN A 87 -16.68 12.21 -2.17
CA ASN A 87 -17.25 12.38 -0.82
C ASN A 87 -16.22 12.80 0.24
N ILE A 88 -15.02 13.23 -0.15
CA ILE A 88 -13.90 13.48 0.77
C ILE A 88 -14.25 14.46 1.91
N ASN A 89 -15.10 15.45 1.63
CA ASN A 89 -15.54 16.44 2.61
C ASN A 89 -16.25 15.82 3.82
N LYS A 90 -16.96 14.70 3.65
CA LYS A 90 -17.61 13.99 4.76
C LYS A 90 -16.58 13.41 5.73
N TYR A 91 -15.45 12.93 5.21
CA TYR A 91 -14.35 12.39 6.02
C TYR A 91 -13.56 13.52 6.70
N ASN A 92 -13.32 14.62 5.99
CA ASN A 92 -12.68 15.80 6.57
C ASN A 92 -13.45 16.35 7.77
N GLN A 93 -14.80 16.38 7.71
CA GLN A 93 -15.65 16.78 8.84
C GLN A 93 -15.52 15.87 10.07
N LEU A 94 -15.08 14.62 9.89
CA LEU A 94 -14.83 13.65 10.95
C LEU A 94 -13.37 13.65 11.43
N ASN A 95 -12.56 14.61 10.98
CA ASN A 95 -11.11 14.62 11.17
C ASN A 95 -10.50 13.25 10.79
N ALA A 96 -10.93 12.70 9.65
CA ALA A 96 -10.49 11.40 9.16
C ALA A 96 -9.54 11.56 7.96
N HIS A 97 -8.33 11.05 8.11
CA HIS A 97 -7.34 10.95 7.06
C HIS A 97 -7.50 9.61 6.33
N ILE A 98 -7.68 9.66 5.02
CA ILE A 98 -7.89 8.46 4.19
C ILE A 98 -6.56 8.05 3.57
N ILE A 99 -6.28 6.75 3.58
CA ILE A 99 -5.18 6.16 2.82
C ILE A 99 -5.69 4.94 2.04
N GLY A 100 -5.27 4.80 0.79
CA GLY A 100 -5.45 3.59 -0.01
C GLY A 100 -4.20 2.73 0.01
N ILE A 101 -4.33 1.41 0.15
CA ILE A 101 -3.21 0.47 0.14
C ILE A 101 -3.44 -0.62 -0.90
N SER A 102 -2.47 -0.80 -1.79
CA SER A 102 -2.41 -1.90 -2.76
C SER A 102 -1.00 -2.47 -2.84
N VAL A 103 -0.87 -3.64 -3.44
CA VAL A 103 0.41 -4.28 -3.80
C VAL A 103 1.03 -3.70 -5.09
N ASP A 104 0.33 -2.77 -5.75
CA ASP A 104 0.86 -2.02 -6.88
C ASP A 104 2.10 -1.20 -6.47
N SER A 105 3.03 -1.04 -7.40
CA SER A 105 4.21 -0.19 -7.17
C SER A 105 3.81 1.28 -6.97
N MET A 106 4.60 2.02 -6.18
CA MET A 106 4.38 3.46 -5.96
C MET A 106 4.31 4.27 -7.27
N PHE A 107 5.00 3.83 -8.33
CA PHE A 107 4.95 4.47 -9.65
C PHE A 107 3.60 4.28 -10.35
N ALA A 108 3.05 3.05 -10.31
CA ALA A 108 1.73 2.76 -10.87
C ALA A 108 0.64 3.50 -10.07
N LEU A 109 0.76 3.49 -8.75
CA LEU A 109 -0.13 4.23 -7.86
C LEU A 109 -0.07 5.74 -8.09
N ASN A 110 1.12 6.31 -8.33
CA ASN A 110 1.24 7.73 -8.66
C ASN A 110 0.46 8.07 -9.93
N LYS A 111 0.64 7.29 -11.00
CA LYS A 111 -0.07 7.53 -12.24
C LYS A 111 -1.58 7.39 -12.08
N PHE A 112 -2.03 6.40 -11.31
CA PHE A 112 -3.44 6.19 -11.02
C PHE A 112 -4.04 7.36 -10.22
N LYS A 113 -3.33 7.82 -9.19
CA LYS A 113 -3.71 8.98 -8.36
C LYS A 113 -3.87 10.24 -9.22
N GLU A 114 -2.93 10.50 -10.13
CA GLU A 114 -3.00 11.64 -11.07
C GLU A 114 -4.20 11.53 -12.01
N GLU A 115 -4.38 10.40 -12.70
CA GLU A 115 -5.46 10.23 -13.69
C GLU A 115 -6.85 10.29 -13.07
N LYS A 116 -6.99 9.79 -11.84
CA LYS A 116 -8.25 9.79 -11.10
C LYS A 116 -8.39 10.97 -10.15
N GLN A 117 -7.42 11.89 -10.13
CA GLN A 117 -7.44 13.09 -9.28
C GLN A 117 -7.74 12.77 -7.80
N LEU A 118 -7.14 11.69 -7.28
CA LEU A 118 -7.40 11.26 -5.91
C LEU A 118 -6.66 12.20 -4.94
N GLN A 119 -7.40 12.76 -3.98
CA GLN A 119 -6.90 13.79 -3.05
C GLN A 119 -6.31 13.21 -1.75
N PHE A 120 -6.22 11.89 -1.66
CA PHE A 120 -5.72 11.17 -0.49
C PHE A 120 -4.52 10.30 -0.87
N ASP A 121 -3.78 9.82 0.12
CA ASP A 121 -2.56 9.06 -0.15
C ASP A 121 -2.83 7.64 -0.62
N LEU A 122 -2.04 7.19 -1.59
CA LEU A 122 -1.95 5.80 -1.99
C LEU A 122 -0.58 5.27 -1.57
N LEU A 123 -0.58 4.17 -0.82
CA LEU A 123 0.61 3.55 -0.26
C LEU A 123 0.88 2.22 -0.96
N SER A 124 2.14 2.02 -1.33
CA SER A 124 2.61 0.83 -2.03
C SER A 124 3.05 -0.25 -1.05
N ASP A 125 2.20 -1.24 -0.79
CA ASP A 125 2.57 -2.50 -0.11
C ASP A 125 3.10 -3.54 -1.10
N PHE A 126 4.06 -3.14 -1.93
CA PHE A 126 4.64 -3.98 -2.99
C PHE A 126 5.16 -5.33 -2.47
N ASN A 127 5.65 -5.33 -1.22
CA ASN A 127 6.17 -6.53 -0.57
C ASN A 127 5.08 -7.38 0.09
N LYS A 128 3.82 -6.92 0.14
CA LYS A 128 2.63 -7.62 0.68
C LYS A 128 2.69 -7.86 2.19
N ASP A 129 3.52 -7.12 2.90
CA ASP A 129 3.76 -7.35 4.33
C ASP A 129 2.63 -6.77 5.17
N VAL A 130 2.09 -5.63 4.76
CA VAL A 130 0.97 -4.98 5.45
C VAL A 130 -0.32 -5.76 5.20
N ALA A 131 -0.61 -6.12 3.96
CA ALA A 131 -1.77 -6.94 3.62
C ALA A 131 -1.75 -8.29 4.36
N ARG A 132 -0.57 -8.91 4.55
CA ARG A 132 -0.44 -10.10 5.41
C ARG A 132 -0.73 -9.83 6.88
N LYS A 133 -0.14 -8.76 7.45
CA LYS A 133 -0.38 -8.37 8.86
C LYS A 133 -1.86 -8.08 9.15
N PHE A 134 -2.57 -7.53 8.17
CA PHE A 134 -3.99 -7.21 8.27
C PHE A 134 -4.91 -8.38 7.85
N HIS A 135 -4.35 -9.53 7.44
CA HIS A 135 -5.09 -10.71 6.96
C HIS A 135 -5.94 -10.47 5.70
N VAL A 136 -5.57 -9.44 4.93
CA VAL A 136 -6.24 -8.98 3.71
C VAL A 136 -5.40 -9.25 2.47
N LEU A 137 -4.73 -10.41 2.39
CA LEU A 137 -4.01 -10.86 1.20
C LEU A 137 -4.69 -12.11 0.61
N TYR A 138 -4.96 -12.10 -0.69
CA TYR A 138 -5.28 -13.32 -1.44
C TYR A 138 -4.00 -14.11 -1.70
N GLU A 139 -3.96 -15.36 -1.25
CA GLU A 139 -2.92 -16.31 -1.70
C GLU A 139 -3.03 -16.53 -3.21
N GLU A 140 -4.26 -16.65 -3.71
CA GLU A 140 -4.60 -16.67 -5.12
C GLU A 140 -5.86 -15.84 -5.37
N PHE A 141 -5.76 -14.88 -6.29
CA PHE A 141 -6.86 -13.99 -6.65
C PHE A 141 -7.80 -14.70 -7.63
N PRO A 142 -9.09 -14.85 -7.30
CA PRO A 142 -9.98 -15.79 -7.98
C PRO A 142 -10.28 -15.46 -9.45
N LEU A 143 -10.12 -14.20 -9.87
CA LEU A 143 -10.44 -13.80 -11.24
C LEU A 143 -9.31 -14.06 -12.24
N PHE A 144 -8.06 -14.09 -11.80
CA PHE A 144 -6.88 -14.11 -12.69
C PHE A 144 -5.76 -15.06 -12.23
N ASN A 145 -5.99 -15.88 -11.20
CA ASN A 145 -5.00 -16.77 -10.60
C ASN A 145 -3.70 -16.05 -10.18
N MET A 146 -3.77 -14.75 -9.92
CA MET A 146 -2.63 -13.93 -9.49
C MET A 146 -2.36 -14.16 -8.01
N LYS A 147 -1.09 -14.31 -7.64
CA LYS A 147 -0.72 -14.59 -6.24
C LYS A 147 -0.32 -13.34 -5.47
N GLY A 148 -0.84 -13.20 -4.26
CA GLY A 148 -0.51 -12.10 -3.38
C GLY A 148 -1.12 -10.77 -3.83
N VAL A 149 -2.39 -10.79 -4.24
CA VAL A 149 -3.18 -9.58 -4.49
C VAL A 149 -3.86 -9.16 -3.20
N THR A 150 -3.93 -7.87 -2.92
CA THR A 150 -4.66 -7.34 -1.76
C THR A 150 -6.16 -7.68 -1.85
N LYS A 151 -6.77 -8.07 -0.73
CA LYS A 151 -8.22 -8.20 -0.61
C LYS A 151 -8.82 -6.81 -0.43
N ARG A 152 -10.00 -6.59 -1.02
CA ARG A 152 -10.79 -5.39 -0.73
C ARG A 152 -11.21 -5.41 0.74
N ALA A 153 -10.89 -4.37 1.50
CA ALA A 153 -11.27 -4.20 2.90
C ALA A 153 -11.16 -2.73 3.33
N ALA A 154 -11.95 -2.33 4.32
CA ALA A 154 -11.96 -0.99 4.93
C ALA A 154 -12.31 -1.08 6.41
#